data_AF-C2CJJ1-F1
#
_entry.id   AF-C2CJJ1-F1
#
_cell.length_a   1.000
_cell.length_b   1.000
_cell.length_c   1.000
_cell.angle_alpha   90.00
_cell.angle_beta   90.00
_cell.angle_gamma   90.00
#
_symmetry.space_group_name_H-M   'P 1'
#
loop_
_entity.id
_entity.type
_entity.pdbx_description
1 polymer ?
#
loop_
_entity_poly.entity_id
_entity_poly.type
_entity_poly.pdbx_seq_one_letter_code
_entity_poly.pdbx_strand_id
1 'polypeptide(L)'
;MKEVEMKKVNKTILFASTLFISSIFAGANHSYAQEDYKLDDSLTQAQNKESSDSDSTKENNQEPVNYDYEGLEKALNEIESDKASDGKGEIESTKAINKEEQNLPTQEEISIKEISGDKGPKDAKNTNYQDIVYYDNSKLDEIYKEAKTKPQKANLPSSSRGASKEERQASKTNWYEENSKVYHKDDKGSLSKGLSEIEGKKYYFDKDGVLQTNKKIITNNSYYEANDRGILSQKPNSWVNVNKKVYRTDNKGNILKGISKIGKDLYNFSDEGVLQANIKEIKDDMIYMTDKLGKISNPKNFWANIGGKTYRTGKDGKILTGANNIEGKTYVFDKDGVMAKNKGIMSQGRFYNTDSRGVANNPKNAWINFNGKKYHTNPNGYVQEGVWKIDGKLYYFTSNGLQGNAEVVQQGVVYKVDANGIAKPVDNNIDGEKNLDKVIEWMLTARKAGLRYDMHWKNRVSDKAADCSSAVYRSLIYGGFLKQGSYIGNTETLFKMGRERKIMYEVKESEIRYGDIFVAGTPGESSGAGGHTGFILNRANDTIIHMSYGQDGVAITPRKGYMGDSSGLPVRYYRLIGAGSNNIYENEK
;
A
#
# COMPACT_ATOMS: atom_id res chain seq x y z
N MET A 1 17.36 11.47 -45.33
CA MET A 1 16.33 10.49 -44.90
C MET A 1 17.05 9.41 -44.11
N LYS A 2 16.83 9.14 -42.83
CA LYS A 2 15.75 9.46 -41.89
C LYS A 2 16.36 9.85 -40.53
N GLU A 3 15.71 10.80 -39.87
CA GLU A 3 15.87 11.11 -38.45
C GLU A 3 15.58 9.88 -37.58
N VAL A 4 16.30 9.75 -36.47
CA VAL A 4 15.88 8.93 -35.33
C VAL A 4 15.79 9.86 -34.13
N GLU A 5 14.54 10.08 -33.70
CA GLU A 5 14.15 10.86 -32.52
C GLU A 5 14.77 10.30 -31.24
N MET A 6 15.48 11.16 -30.50
CA MET A 6 15.77 10.92 -29.08
C MET A 6 14.56 11.35 -28.24
N LYS A 7 13.85 10.37 -27.67
CA LYS A 7 12.83 10.57 -26.62
C LYS A 7 13.45 11.29 -25.42
N LYS A 8 13.10 12.57 -25.22
CA LYS A 8 13.34 13.33 -23.98
C LYS A 8 12.43 12.79 -22.88
N VAL A 9 13.01 12.26 -21.81
CA VAL A 9 12.31 11.95 -20.56
C VAL A 9 12.40 13.19 -19.66
N ASN A 10 11.34 14.00 -19.59
CA ASN A 10 11.21 15.06 -18.60
C ASN A 10 10.67 14.48 -17.29
N LYS A 11 11.51 14.45 -16.25
CA LYS A 11 11.08 14.26 -14.86
C LYS A 11 10.90 15.64 -14.23
N THR A 12 9.66 16.12 -14.17
CA THR A 12 9.32 17.35 -13.45
C THR A 12 9.03 17.00 -11.99
N ILE A 13 9.83 17.56 -11.08
CA ILE A 13 9.63 17.54 -9.62
C ILE A 13 8.75 18.76 -9.28
N LEU A 14 7.57 18.51 -8.73
CA LEU A 14 6.59 19.52 -8.35
C LEU A 14 6.74 19.87 -6.86
N PHE A 15 6.87 21.15 -6.52
CA PHE A 15 6.73 21.68 -5.17
C PHE A 15 5.79 22.88 -5.23
N ALA A 16 4.62 22.77 -4.62
CA ALA A 16 3.69 23.89 -4.43
C ALA A 16 3.35 24.04 -2.93
N SER A 17 2.96 25.23 -2.53
CA SER A 17 2.76 25.68 -1.13
C SER A 17 1.29 26.01 -0.85
N THR A 18 0.78 25.47 0.28
CA THR A 18 -0.26 25.95 1.22
C THR A 18 -1.68 26.34 0.76
N LEU A 19 -2.71 25.62 1.25
CA LEU A 19 -3.69 26.09 2.28
C LEU A 19 -4.60 24.94 2.81
N PHE A 20 -5.04 25.05 4.08
CA PHE A 20 -5.80 24.08 4.92
C PHE A 20 -7.29 23.88 4.55
N ILE A 21 -7.81 22.63 4.60
CA ILE A 21 -9.13 22.22 5.17
C ILE A 21 -9.02 20.77 5.73
N SER A 22 -9.71 20.50 6.84
CA SER A 22 -9.70 19.32 7.70
C SER A 22 -10.55 18.11 7.26
N SER A 23 -10.04 16.91 7.60
CA SER A 23 -10.68 15.64 8.08
C SER A 23 -11.69 14.85 7.20
N ILE A 24 -11.41 13.55 6.91
CA ILE A 24 -11.89 12.30 7.57
C ILE A 24 -11.40 11.04 6.78
N PHE A 25 -11.22 9.92 7.49
CA PHE A 25 -10.72 8.57 7.11
C PHE A 25 -11.71 7.66 6.33
N ALA A 26 -11.17 6.81 5.44
CA ALA A 26 -11.47 5.38 5.14
C ALA A 26 -10.69 5.00 3.87
N GLY A 27 -10.12 3.82 3.59
CA GLY A 27 -10.23 2.48 4.13
C GLY A 27 -10.06 1.45 2.99
N ALA A 28 -8.82 1.02 2.75
CA ALA A 28 -8.36 -0.32 2.33
C ALA A 28 -8.77 -1.03 0.99
N ASN A 29 -7.69 -1.49 0.32
CA ASN A 29 -7.42 -2.83 -0.29
C ASN A 29 -7.73 -3.17 -1.77
N HIS A 30 -6.61 -3.31 -2.51
CA HIS A 30 -6.13 -4.41 -3.36
C HIS A 30 -7.08 -5.24 -4.25
N SER A 31 -6.73 -5.43 -5.53
CA SER A 31 -6.29 -6.73 -6.09
C SER A 31 -6.25 -6.78 -7.64
N TYR A 32 -5.06 -7.15 -8.14
CA TYR A 32 -4.67 -7.98 -9.30
C TYR A 32 -5.09 -7.71 -10.76
N ALA A 33 -4.06 -7.90 -11.59
CA ALA A 33 -4.00 -7.82 -13.03
C ALA A 33 -4.30 -9.16 -13.72
N GLN A 34 -4.67 -9.00 -14.98
CA GLN A 34 -5.16 -9.93 -15.99
C GLN A 34 -4.22 -11.08 -16.38
N GLU A 35 -4.84 -12.21 -16.70
CA GLU A 35 -4.33 -13.31 -17.53
C GLU A 35 -4.25 -12.90 -19.01
N ASP A 36 -3.39 -13.58 -19.79
CA ASP A 36 -3.70 -13.93 -21.19
C ASP A 36 -2.92 -15.18 -21.65
N TYR A 37 -3.65 -16.07 -22.33
CA TYR A 37 -3.30 -17.39 -22.87
C TYR A 37 -2.69 -17.33 -24.30
N LYS A 38 -2.01 -18.42 -24.72
CA LYS A 38 -2.22 -19.22 -25.98
C LYS A 38 -1.07 -20.25 -26.17
N LEU A 39 -1.33 -21.57 -26.15
CA LEU A 39 -1.73 -22.49 -27.27
C LEU A 39 -0.61 -22.77 -28.28
N ASP A 40 -0.13 -24.02 -28.39
CA ASP A 40 -0.45 -24.92 -29.53
C ASP A 40 0.20 -26.34 -29.40
N ASP A 41 -0.43 -27.26 -30.12
CA ASP A 41 -0.46 -28.71 -30.25
C ASP A 41 0.81 -29.49 -30.63
N SER A 42 0.71 -30.81 -30.36
CA SER A 42 0.93 -31.97 -31.27
C SER A 42 1.70 -33.11 -30.57
N LEU A 43 1.06 -34.28 -30.32
CA LEU A 43 1.09 -35.52 -31.14
C LEU A 43 2.53 -36.01 -31.38
N THR A 44 2.96 -37.25 -31.14
CA THR A 44 2.29 -38.57 -31.25
C THR A 44 3.31 -39.64 -30.81
N GLN A 45 2.79 -40.82 -30.36
CA GLN A 45 3.29 -42.20 -30.58
C GLN A 45 4.75 -42.52 -30.20
N ALA A 46 5.17 -43.70 -29.75
CA ALA A 46 4.74 -45.09 -29.73
C ALA A 46 5.80 -45.76 -28.80
N GLN A 47 5.75 -46.96 -28.24
CA GLN A 47 5.16 -48.24 -28.58
C GLN A 47 5.66 -49.22 -27.49
N ASN A 48 4.86 -50.27 -27.23
CA ASN A 48 5.33 -51.64 -26.98
C ASN A 48 6.12 -51.90 -25.67
N LYS A 49 5.91 -52.99 -24.93
CA LYS A 49 5.36 -54.30 -25.29
C LYS A 49 5.24 -55.11 -23.98
N GLU A 50 4.24 -55.99 -23.95
CA GLU A 50 4.29 -57.39 -23.49
C GLU A 50 4.83 -57.69 -22.06
N SER A 51 4.23 -58.57 -21.26
CA SER A 51 3.14 -59.51 -21.46
C SER A 51 2.94 -60.31 -20.17
N SER A 52 1.75 -60.93 -20.05
CA SER A 52 1.54 -62.35 -19.69
C SER A 52 2.01 -62.84 -18.31
N ASP A 53 1.29 -63.69 -17.56
CA ASP A 53 0.05 -64.42 -17.81
C ASP A 53 -0.23 -65.27 -16.57
N SER A 54 -1.52 -65.52 -16.30
CA SER A 54 -2.07 -66.84 -15.90
C SER A 54 -1.69 -67.39 -14.50
N ASP A 55 -2.45 -68.25 -13.83
CA ASP A 55 -3.71 -68.94 -14.13
C ASP A 55 -4.27 -69.53 -12.81
N SER A 56 -5.59 -69.68 -12.75
CA SER A 56 -6.35 -70.77 -12.09
C SER A 56 -6.24 -70.96 -10.55
N THR A 57 -7.25 -71.37 -9.77
CA THR A 57 -8.48 -72.14 -10.00
C THR A 57 -9.51 -71.83 -8.91
N LYS A 58 -10.78 -72.16 -9.22
CA LYS A 58 -12.03 -71.92 -8.49
C LYS A 58 -12.20 -72.81 -7.24
N GLU A 59 -12.90 -72.31 -6.22
CA GLU A 59 -14.07 -73.01 -5.67
C GLU A 59 -14.99 -72.06 -4.87
N ASN A 60 -16.28 -72.15 -5.17
CA ASN A 60 -17.38 -71.38 -4.59
C ASN A 60 -17.70 -71.86 -3.18
N ASN A 61 -17.86 -70.92 -2.26
CA ASN A 61 -18.86 -70.99 -1.19
C ASN A 61 -19.37 -69.57 -0.93
N GLN A 62 -20.54 -69.28 -1.50
CA GLN A 62 -21.33 -68.09 -1.17
C GLN A 62 -21.98 -68.32 0.20
N GLU A 63 -21.46 -67.65 1.22
CA GLU A 63 -22.26 -67.24 2.37
C GLU A 63 -22.73 -65.79 2.16
N PRO A 64 -23.96 -65.43 2.57
CA PRO A 64 -24.45 -64.08 2.43
C PRO A 64 -23.67 -63.18 3.39
N VAL A 65 -22.87 -62.26 2.85
CA VAL A 65 -22.18 -61.26 3.67
C VAL A 65 -23.23 -60.30 4.20
N ASN A 66 -23.56 -60.47 5.48
CA ASN A 66 -24.34 -59.55 6.28
C ASN A 66 -23.57 -58.21 6.33
N TYR A 67 -24.08 -57.19 5.64
CA TYR A 67 -23.45 -55.88 5.57
C TYR A 67 -23.70 -55.13 6.88
N ASP A 68 -22.70 -55.17 7.75
CA ASP A 68 -22.72 -54.48 9.03
C ASP A 68 -22.56 -52.96 8.84
N TYR A 69 -23.70 -52.24 8.86
CA TYR A 69 -23.77 -50.79 8.88
C TYR A 69 -23.21 -50.18 10.18
N GLU A 70 -22.94 -50.97 11.23
CA GLU A 70 -22.45 -50.48 12.52
C GLU A 70 -21.00 -49.98 12.46
N GLY A 71 -20.13 -50.52 11.58
CA GLY A 71 -18.73 -50.10 11.50
C GLY A 71 -18.55 -48.63 11.09
N LEU A 72 -19.42 -48.12 10.23
CA LEU A 72 -19.44 -46.70 9.85
C LEU A 72 -20.13 -45.84 10.88
N GLU A 73 -21.25 -46.30 11.45
CA GLU A 73 -21.87 -45.57 12.55
C GLU A 73 -20.94 -45.48 13.76
N LYS A 74 -20.12 -46.49 14.04
CA LYS A 74 -19.09 -46.43 15.08
C LYS A 74 -17.99 -45.42 14.74
N ALA A 75 -17.51 -45.41 13.50
CA ALA A 75 -16.55 -44.40 13.02
C ALA A 75 -17.13 -42.98 13.01
N LEU A 76 -18.46 -42.83 12.86
CA LEU A 76 -19.19 -41.56 12.81
C LEU A 76 -19.75 -41.11 14.16
N ASN A 77 -20.00 -42.02 15.10
CA ASN A 77 -20.55 -41.81 16.45
C ASN A 77 -19.44 -41.62 17.50
N GLU A 78 -18.24 -42.16 17.29
CA GLU A 78 -17.03 -41.76 18.04
C GLU A 78 -16.65 -40.28 17.79
N ILE A 79 -17.33 -39.61 16.86
CA ILE A 79 -17.25 -38.16 16.59
C ILE A 79 -18.33 -37.38 17.38
N GLU A 80 -19.35 -38.04 17.95
CA GLU A 80 -20.55 -37.39 18.49
C GLU A 80 -20.69 -37.36 20.03
N SER A 81 -19.88 -38.08 20.81
CA SER A 81 -20.18 -38.28 22.24
C SER A 81 -19.89 -37.12 23.21
N ASP A 82 -19.39 -35.96 22.78
CA ASP A 82 -19.12 -34.84 23.71
C ASP A 82 -19.75 -33.51 23.24
N LYS A 83 -21.08 -33.40 23.35
CA LYS A 83 -21.81 -32.11 23.27
C LYS A 83 -23.04 -32.04 24.20
N ALA A 84 -23.09 -30.99 25.02
CA ALA A 84 -24.27 -30.20 25.42
C ALA A 84 -23.72 -28.90 26.06
N SER A 85 -24.24 -27.67 25.93
CA SER A 85 -25.54 -27.09 25.57
C SER A 85 -25.27 -25.63 25.11
N ASP A 86 -25.88 -25.13 24.04
CA ASP A 86 -27.13 -24.32 23.93
C ASP A 86 -26.88 -22.84 23.64
N GLY A 87 -27.65 -22.28 22.70
CA GLY A 87 -27.75 -20.84 22.46
C GLY A 87 -27.90 -20.44 20.99
N LYS A 88 -29.13 -20.52 20.44
CA LYS A 88 -29.52 -19.99 19.12
C LYS A 88 -29.68 -18.46 19.15
N GLY A 89 -29.34 -17.81 18.03
CA GLY A 89 -29.69 -16.42 17.71
C GLY A 89 -29.57 -16.18 16.21
N GLU A 90 -30.72 -16.19 15.55
CA GLU A 90 -31.01 -15.92 14.13
C GLU A 90 -31.21 -14.38 14.00
N ILE A 91 -30.86 -13.64 12.94
CA ILE A 91 -31.67 -13.33 11.74
C ILE A 91 -31.01 -12.17 10.94
N GLU A 92 -31.00 -12.35 9.61
CA GLU A 92 -31.15 -11.45 8.44
C GLU A 92 -30.17 -10.34 7.97
N SER A 93 -30.02 -10.45 6.65
CA SER A 93 -29.56 -9.58 5.57
C SER A 93 -30.49 -8.41 5.21
N THR A 94 -29.94 -7.39 4.52
CA THR A 94 -30.47 -6.76 3.28
C THR A 94 -29.43 -5.75 2.73
N LYS A 95 -28.87 -5.97 1.54
CA LYS A 95 -29.24 -5.48 0.17
C LYS A 95 -28.75 -4.07 -0.20
N ALA A 96 -28.14 -4.03 -1.39
CA ALA A 96 -27.43 -2.96 -2.10
C ALA A 96 -28.29 -1.75 -2.55
N ILE A 97 -27.65 -0.68 -3.05
CA ILE A 97 -27.87 -0.05 -4.38
C ILE A 97 -26.82 1.06 -4.69
N ASN A 98 -26.24 0.93 -5.90
CA ASN A 98 -25.73 1.85 -6.94
C ASN A 98 -24.83 3.10 -6.75
N LYS A 99 -23.99 3.20 -7.81
CA LYS A 99 -22.96 4.17 -8.23
C LYS A 99 -23.51 5.53 -8.68
N GLU A 100 -22.65 6.56 -8.63
CA GLU A 100 -22.57 7.62 -9.64
C GLU A 100 -21.14 8.23 -9.68
N GLU A 101 -20.60 8.38 -10.89
CA GLU A 101 -19.29 8.96 -11.24
C GLU A 101 -19.39 10.48 -11.40
N GLN A 102 -18.42 11.24 -10.89
CA GLN A 102 -18.18 12.63 -11.32
C GLN A 102 -16.69 12.97 -11.46
N ASN A 103 -16.39 13.66 -12.56
CA ASN A 103 -15.08 14.05 -13.09
C ASN A 103 -14.28 15.03 -12.20
N LEU A 104 -12.96 14.88 -12.17
CA LEU A 104 -12.01 15.86 -11.59
C LEU A 104 -11.45 16.82 -12.67
N PRO A 105 -11.23 18.11 -12.35
CA PRO A 105 -10.60 19.07 -13.26
C PRO A 105 -9.07 19.10 -13.16
N THR A 106 -8.47 19.61 -14.23
CA THR A 106 -7.05 19.65 -14.62
C THR A 106 -6.22 20.66 -13.81
N GLN A 107 -4.93 20.36 -13.55
CA GLN A 107 -3.95 21.20 -12.84
C GLN A 107 -3.31 22.28 -13.73
N GLU A 108 -3.14 23.50 -13.21
CA GLU A 108 -2.41 24.62 -13.83
C GLU A 108 -0.89 24.57 -13.51
N GLU A 109 -0.04 24.89 -14.50
CA GLU A 109 1.43 24.92 -14.39
C GLU A 109 1.98 26.22 -13.75
N ILE A 110 2.98 26.11 -12.87
CA ILE A 110 3.68 27.25 -12.23
C ILE A 110 4.99 27.57 -12.97
N SER A 111 5.21 28.85 -13.30
CA SER A 111 6.39 29.34 -14.03
C SER A 111 7.64 29.53 -13.15
N ILE A 112 8.79 28.99 -13.56
CA ILE A 112 10.11 29.18 -12.91
C ILE A 112 10.90 30.26 -13.67
N LYS A 113 11.41 31.29 -12.97
CA LYS A 113 12.28 32.33 -13.56
C LYS A 113 13.76 31.90 -13.51
N GLU A 114 14.42 31.83 -14.68
CA GLU A 114 15.85 31.48 -14.80
C GLU A 114 16.73 32.71 -15.09
N ILE A 115 17.89 32.82 -14.42
CA ILE A 115 18.93 33.84 -14.66
C ILE A 115 20.29 33.14 -14.72
N SER A 116 21.10 33.32 -15.78
CA SER A 116 22.38 32.62 -15.97
C SER A 116 23.62 33.44 -15.56
N GLY A 117 24.68 32.79 -15.05
CA GLY A 117 26.06 33.34 -15.00
C GLY A 117 26.55 34.03 -13.71
N ASP A 118 25.85 33.87 -12.58
CA ASP A 118 26.12 34.60 -11.33
C ASP A 118 26.88 33.74 -10.28
N LYS A 119 27.79 34.37 -9.50
CA LYS A 119 28.62 33.71 -8.47
C LYS A 119 27.97 33.65 -7.07
N GLY A 120 26.73 34.10 -6.93
CA GLY A 120 25.99 34.08 -5.66
C GLY A 120 26.34 35.26 -4.73
N PRO A 121 25.72 35.35 -3.54
CA PRO A 121 25.96 36.44 -2.61
C PRO A 121 27.38 36.37 -2.05
N LYS A 122 28.07 37.53 -1.99
CA LYS A 122 29.40 37.65 -1.38
C LYS A 122 29.27 37.94 0.12
N ASP A 123 30.22 37.46 0.94
CA ASP A 123 30.33 37.82 2.36
C ASP A 123 30.48 39.35 2.48
N ALA A 124 29.52 40.01 3.11
CA ALA A 124 29.47 41.47 3.16
C ALA A 124 30.55 42.04 4.08
N LYS A 125 31.45 42.85 3.55
CA LYS A 125 32.31 43.74 4.35
C LYS A 125 31.45 44.90 4.88
N ASN A 126 31.62 45.18 6.17
CA ASN A 126 30.91 46.20 6.93
C ASN A 126 31.05 47.57 6.25
N THR A 127 29.95 48.20 5.85
CA THR A 127 29.95 49.58 5.33
C THR A 127 28.92 50.41 6.10
N ASN A 128 29.37 51.51 6.68
CA ASN A 128 28.63 52.43 7.54
C ASN A 128 27.65 53.30 6.73
N TYR A 129 26.54 52.72 6.28
CA TYR A 129 25.38 53.50 5.82
C TYR A 129 24.17 53.15 6.70
N GLN A 130 23.45 54.15 7.21
CA GLN A 130 22.11 53.94 7.76
C GLN A 130 21.16 53.64 6.58
N ASP A 131 21.06 52.36 6.23
CA ASP A 131 20.13 51.87 5.22
C ASP A 131 18.67 52.06 5.72
N ILE A 132 17.73 52.40 4.83
CA ILE A 132 16.30 52.48 5.17
C ILE A 132 15.56 51.30 4.53
N VAL A 133 14.83 50.53 5.34
CA VAL A 133 13.85 49.54 4.88
C VAL A 133 12.47 50.15 5.03
N TYR A 134 11.74 50.33 3.94
CA TYR A 134 10.34 50.74 3.99
C TYR A 134 9.49 49.79 3.16
N TYR A 135 8.45 49.24 3.79
CA TYR A 135 7.42 48.46 3.11
C TYR A 135 6.39 49.43 2.56
N ASP A 136 6.19 49.41 1.24
CA ASP A 136 5.24 50.28 0.56
C ASP A 136 3.80 49.80 0.84
N ASN A 137 3.22 50.23 1.94
CA ASN A 137 1.82 49.93 2.28
C ASN A 137 0.82 50.93 1.65
N SER A 138 1.23 51.74 0.68
CA SER A 138 0.38 52.80 0.10
C SER A 138 -0.91 52.29 -0.57
N LYS A 139 -1.01 50.99 -0.88
CA LYS A 139 -2.24 50.36 -1.41
C LYS A 139 -3.22 49.83 -0.37
N LEU A 140 -2.86 49.72 0.91
CA LEU A 140 -3.80 49.33 1.97
C LEU A 140 -4.69 50.51 2.43
N ASP A 141 -4.17 51.74 2.33
CA ASP A 141 -4.91 52.95 2.67
C ASP A 141 -5.96 53.32 1.59
N GLU A 142 -5.78 52.88 0.33
CA GLU A 142 -6.78 53.04 -0.72
C GLU A 142 -7.99 52.09 -0.53
N ILE A 143 -7.76 50.85 -0.08
CA ILE A 143 -8.82 49.89 0.25
C ILE A 143 -9.67 50.36 1.45
N TYR A 144 -9.05 51.04 2.42
CA TYR A 144 -9.78 51.62 3.56
C TYR A 144 -10.56 52.90 3.22
N LYS A 145 -10.18 53.63 2.16
CA LYS A 145 -10.91 54.82 1.68
C LYS A 145 -12.08 54.48 0.76
N GLU A 146 -12.05 53.38 0.01
CA GLU A 146 -13.19 52.92 -0.78
C GLU A 146 -14.34 52.34 0.07
N ALA A 147 -14.07 51.91 1.31
CA ALA A 147 -15.11 51.42 2.23
C ALA A 147 -15.97 52.53 2.88
N LYS A 148 -15.63 53.82 2.71
CA LYS A 148 -16.43 54.94 3.22
C LYS A 148 -16.40 56.10 2.24
N THR A 149 -17.33 56.15 1.30
CA THR A 149 -18.23 57.30 1.09
C THR A 149 -19.05 57.19 -0.20
N LYS A 150 -20.36 57.46 -0.08
CA LYS A 150 -21.13 58.46 -0.84
C LYS A 150 -22.60 58.47 -0.36
N PRO A 151 -23.39 59.53 -0.57
CA PRO A 151 -23.09 60.96 -0.42
C PRO A 151 -24.26 61.71 0.30
N GLN A 152 -24.09 62.99 0.64
CA GLN A 152 -25.20 63.96 0.59
C GLN A 152 -24.71 65.42 0.50
N LYS A 153 -25.44 66.21 -0.30
CA LYS A 153 -25.28 67.64 -0.64
C LYS A 153 -25.65 68.57 0.53
N ALA A 154 -25.06 69.77 0.59
CA ALA A 154 -25.73 71.04 0.23
C ALA A 154 -25.03 72.32 0.78
N ASN A 155 -25.02 73.34 -0.08
CA ASN A 155 -25.16 74.80 0.13
C ASN A 155 -24.05 75.71 0.70
N LEU A 156 -23.78 76.75 -0.10
CA LEU A 156 -23.14 78.06 0.11
C LEU A 156 -24.02 79.00 0.98
N PRO A 157 -23.51 80.07 1.64
CA PRO A 157 -23.13 81.33 0.96
C PRO A 157 -21.99 82.22 1.54
N SER A 158 -21.45 83.07 0.63
CA SER A 158 -20.85 84.43 0.71
C SER A 158 -20.11 84.99 1.96
N SER A 159 -18.91 85.57 1.77
CA SER A 159 -18.67 87.05 1.76
C SER A 159 -17.18 87.48 1.70
N SER A 160 -16.84 88.28 0.67
CA SER A 160 -16.00 89.50 0.56
C SER A 160 -14.56 89.68 1.14
N ARG A 161 -13.80 90.49 0.35
CA ARG A 161 -12.54 91.26 0.57
C ARG A 161 -11.25 90.44 0.39
N GLY A 162 -10.30 90.74 -0.51
CA GLY A 162 -10.00 91.94 -1.28
C GLY A 162 -8.59 92.41 -0.93
N ALA A 163 -7.59 92.14 -1.78
CA ALA A 163 -6.40 92.98 -2.01
C ALA A 163 -5.43 92.25 -2.96
N SER A 164 -5.20 92.90 -4.11
CA SER A 164 -4.14 92.65 -5.07
C SER A 164 -2.74 92.82 -4.45
N LYS A 165 -1.79 91.99 -4.87
CA LYS A 165 -0.45 92.46 -5.23
C LYS A 165 0.20 91.44 -6.18
N GLU A 166 0.48 91.93 -7.39
CA GLU A 166 1.39 91.31 -8.33
C GLU A 166 2.76 91.18 -7.68
N GLU A 167 3.29 89.95 -7.62
CA GLU A 167 4.71 89.73 -7.38
C GLU A 167 5.17 88.56 -8.25
N ARG A 168 5.95 88.95 -9.26
CA ARG A 168 6.98 88.18 -9.98
C ARG A 168 6.71 86.69 -10.13
N GLN A 169 6.45 86.32 -11.38
CA GLN A 169 6.44 84.96 -11.92
C GLN A 169 7.84 84.32 -11.79
N ALA A 170 8.27 84.03 -10.56
CA ALA A 170 9.20 82.97 -10.29
C ALA A 170 8.46 81.69 -10.69
N SER A 171 9.04 80.89 -11.57
CA SER A 171 8.58 79.53 -11.77
C SER A 171 8.58 78.85 -10.40
N LYS A 172 7.40 78.69 -9.78
CA LYS A 172 7.24 77.86 -8.60
C LYS A 172 7.57 76.46 -9.06
N THR A 173 8.83 76.07 -8.91
CA THR A 173 9.18 74.66 -8.98
C THR A 173 8.40 74.01 -7.84
N ASN A 174 7.79 72.86 -8.11
CA ASN A 174 7.09 72.11 -7.07
C ASN A 174 8.04 71.51 -6.01
N TRP A 175 9.35 71.73 -6.17
CA TRP A 175 10.43 71.41 -5.25
C TRP A 175 10.69 72.56 -4.28
N TYR A 176 10.88 72.27 -3.00
CA TYR A 176 11.27 73.27 -2.02
C TYR A 176 12.14 72.67 -0.93
N GLU A 177 12.93 73.52 -0.27
CA GLU A 177 13.78 73.14 0.85
C GLU A 177 13.30 73.85 2.12
N GLU A 178 13.19 73.11 3.22
CA GLU A 178 12.83 73.63 4.53
C GLU A 178 13.63 72.89 5.60
N ASN A 179 14.31 73.63 6.49
CA ASN A 179 15.15 73.06 7.56
C ASN A 179 16.19 72.03 7.04
N SER A 180 16.87 72.37 5.94
CA SER A 180 17.86 71.50 5.28
C SER A 180 17.32 70.16 4.78
N LYS A 181 16.01 70.08 4.54
CA LYS A 181 15.32 68.91 3.97
C LYS A 181 14.63 69.32 2.69
N VAL A 182 14.72 68.46 1.67
CA VAL A 182 14.12 68.72 0.35
C VAL A 182 12.79 67.99 0.23
N TYR A 183 11.78 68.67 -0.31
CA TYR A 183 10.42 68.18 -0.50
C TYR A 183 9.94 68.44 -1.93
N HIS A 184 8.89 67.72 -2.34
CA HIS A 184 8.17 67.96 -3.59
C HIS A 184 6.66 67.93 -3.35
N LYS A 185 5.91 68.78 -4.07
CA LYS A 185 4.44 68.76 -4.10
C LYS A 185 3.94 68.30 -5.47
N ASP A 186 2.87 67.52 -5.50
CA ASP A 186 2.19 67.20 -6.76
C ASP A 186 1.46 68.43 -7.32
N ASP A 187 0.87 68.28 -8.52
CA ASP A 187 0.10 69.36 -9.18
C ASP A 187 -1.14 69.81 -8.38
N LYS A 188 -1.54 69.05 -7.35
CA LYS A 188 -2.64 69.37 -6.43
C LYS A 188 -2.13 70.03 -5.14
N GLY A 189 -0.83 70.30 -5.04
CA GLY A 189 -0.19 70.90 -3.88
C GLY A 189 0.05 69.95 -2.69
N SER A 190 -0.17 68.64 -2.86
CA SER A 190 0.03 67.63 -1.82
C SER A 190 1.48 67.15 -1.80
N LEU A 191 2.03 66.91 -0.60
CA LEU A 191 3.39 66.37 -0.45
C LEU A 191 3.53 65.01 -1.15
N SER A 192 4.54 64.88 -2.01
CA SER A 192 4.94 63.59 -2.58
C SER A 192 5.50 62.68 -1.49
N LYS A 193 5.10 61.41 -1.51
CA LYS A 193 5.48 60.38 -0.54
C LYS A 193 5.75 59.07 -1.28
N GLY A 194 6.64 58.24 -0.75
CA GLY A 194 7.01 56.97 -1.36
C GLY A 194 7.72 57.15 -2.70
N LEU A 195 7.60 56.15 -3.58
CA LEU A 195 8.19 56.17 -4.93
C LEU A 195 7.39 57.12 -5.83
N SER A 196 8.02 58.18 -6.32
CA SER A 196 7.39 59.20 -7.18
C SER A 196 8.20 59.37 -8.46
N GLU A 197 7.52 59.46 -9.61
CA GLU A 197 8.14 59.76 -10.90
C GLU A 197 7.85 61.21 -11.27
N ILE A 198 8.91 62.00 -11.44
CA ILE A 198 8.86 63.44 -11.68
C ILE A 198 9.80 63.70 -12.86
N GLU A 199 9.25 64.26 -13.95
CA GLU A 199 10.00 64.58 -15.17
C GLU A 199 10.80 63.37 -15.73
N GLY A 200 10.21 62.17 -15.67
CA GLY A 200 10.83 60.92 -16.15
C GLY A 200 11.96 60.38 -15.26
N LYS A 201 12.18 60.98 -14.08
CA LYS A 201 13.12 60.51 -13.06
C LYS A 201 12.36 60.02 -11.83
N LYS A 202 12.85 58.94 -11.23
CA LYS A 202 12.25 58.40 -10.00
C LYS A 202 12.95 58.94 -8.77
N TYR A 203 12.16 59.27 -7.76
CA TYR A 203 12.58 59.79 -6.46
C TYR A 203 11.87 59.00 -5.36
N TYR A 204 12.44 58.99 -4.16
CA TYR A 204 11.79 58.41 -2.99
C TYR A 204 11.67 59.44 -1.87
N PHE A 205 10.45 59.65 -1.39
CA PHE A 205 10.15 60.53 -0.27
C PHE A 205 9.70 59.70 0.93
N ASP A 206 10.16 60.00 2.13
CA ASP A 206 9.71 59.29 3.33
C ASP A 206 8.27 59.64 3.74
N LYS A 207 7.80 59.07 4.84
CA LYS A 207 6.44 59.29 5.36
C LYS A 207 6.11 60.76 5.65
N ASP A 208 7.13 61.58 5.91
CA ASP A 208 7.02 63.00 6.22
C ASP A 208 7.23 63.87 4.96
N GLY A 209 7.46 63.25 3.79
CA GLY A 209 7.63 63.91 2.50
C GLY A 209 9.08 64.33 2.21
N VAL A 210 10.05 63.88 3.01
CA VAL A 210 11.45 64.27 2.85
C VAL A 210 12.12 63.40 1.79
N LEU A 211 12.79 64.02 0.82
CA LEU A 211 13.56 63.35 -0.21
C LEU A 211 14.71 62.55 0.40
N GLN A 212 14.83 61.29 -0.01
CA GLN A 212 15.93 60.43 0.38
C GLN A 212 17.06 60.48 -0.66
N THR A 213 18.25 60.88 -0.23
CA THR A 213 19.47 60.99 -1.04
C THR A 213 20.58 60.09 -0.49
N ASN A 214 21.48 59.59 -1.34
CA ASN A 214 22.61 58.73 -0.94
C ASN A 214 22.20 57.51 -0.10
N LYS A 215 21.05 56.89 -0.42
CA LYS A 215 20.48 55.77 0.32
C LYS A 215 20.12 54.61 -0.60
N LYS A 216 20.21 53.40 -0.04
CA LYS A 216 19.60 52.21 -0.59
C LYS A 216 18.12 52.18 -0.20
N ILE A 217 17.25 51.99 -1.19
CA ILE A 217 15.81 51.97 -1.02
C ILE A 217 15.32 50.59 -1.45
N ILE A 218 14.74 49.83 -0.52
CA ILE A 218 13.95 48.65 -0.83
C ILE A 218 12.47 49.05 -0.84
N THR A 219 11.73 48.63 -1.84
CA THR A 219 10.27 48.77 -1.92
C THR A 219 9.64 47.37 -1.94
N ASN A 220 8.32 47.27 -1.94
CA ASN A 220 7.64 45.97 -2.02
C ASN A 220 7.99 45.14 -3.27
N ASN A 221 8.47 45.80 -4.32
CA ASN A 221 8.71 45.17 -5.62
C ASN A 221 10.13 45.36 -6.17
N SER A 222 10.86 46.40 -5.79
CA SER A 222 12.14 46.75 -6.42
C SER A 222 13.16 47.34 -5.46
N TYR A 223 14.44 47.24 -5.83
CA TYR A 223 15.57 47.89 -5.16
C TYR A 223 16.09 49.07 -5.99
N TYR A 224 16.38 50.17 -5.30
CA TYR A 224 16.98 51.37 -5.88
C TYR A 224 18.16 51.88 -5.05
N GLU A 225 19.09 52.56 -5.73
CA GLU A 225 20.10 53.41 -5.09
C GLU A 225 19.83 54.87 -5.48
N ALA A 226 19.58 55.71 -4.48
CA ALA A 226 19.44 57.15 -4.63
C ALA A 226 20.82 57.81 -4.65
N ASN A 227 21.10 58.63 -5.66
CA ASN A 227 22.31 59.45 -5.68
C ASN A 227 22.22 60.67 -4.75
N ASP A 228 23.22 61.54 -4.81
CA ASP A 228 23.31 62.80 -4.05
C ASP A 228 22.17 63.78 -4.34
N ARG A 229 21.54 63.66 -5.52
CA ARG A 229 20.36 64.43 -5.94
C ARG A 229 19.03 63.69 -5.75
N GLY A 230 19.04 62.51 -5.10
CA GLY A 230 17.85 61.70 -4.84
C GLY A 230 17.28 60.96 -6.06
N ILE A 231 17.96 61.03 -7.20
CA ILE A 231 17.54 60.30 -8.41
C ILE A 231 17.83 58.81 -8.19
N LEU A 232 16.81 57.99 -8.36
CA LEU A 232 16.86 56.56 -8.13
C LEU A 232 17.38 55.82 -9.37
N SER A 233 18.33 54.91 -9.15
CA SER A 233 18.82 53.96 -10.14
C SER A 233 18.48 52.52 -9.74
N GLN A 234 17.93 51.72 -10.66
CA GLN A 234 17.74 50.28 -10.43
C GLN A 234 19.06 49.54 -10.62
N LYS A 235 19.23 48.44 -9.89
CA LYS A 235 20.34 47.51 -10.09
C LYS A 235 19.80 46.17 -10.58
N PRO A 236 19.73 45.94 -11.90
CA PRO A 236 19.30 44.64 -12.42
C PRO A 236 20.34 43.57 -12.09
N ASN A 237 19.89 42.32 -12.00
CA ASN A 237 20.76 41.14 -11.83
C ASN A 237 21.80 41.27 -10.70
N SER A 238 21.48 41.94 -9.60
CA SER A 238 22.38 42.18 -8.47
C SER A 238 21.95 41.48 -7.17
N TRP A 239 22.94 41.04 -6.38
CA TRP A 239 22.77 40.73 -4.96
C TRP A 239 22.96 42.00 -4.16
N VAL A 240 21.99 42.35 -3.30
CA VAL A 240 22.00 43.61 -2.57
C VAL A 240 21.78 43.36 -1.08
N ASN A 241 22.49 44.13 -0.25
CA ASN A 241 22.35 44.08 1.19
C ASN A 241 21.79 45.42 1.67
N VAL A 242 20.64 45.35 2.35
CA VAL A 242 19.94 46.49 2.94
C VAL A 242 19.59 46.11 4.37
N ASN A 243 20.14 46.83 5.36
CA ASN A 243 19.88 46.56 6.78
C ASN A 243 20.15 45.11 7.21
N LYS A 244 21.29 44.55 6.78
CA LYS A 244 21.73 43.17 7.03
C LYS A 244 20.85 42.09 6.38
N LYS A 245 19.79 42.46 5.66
CA LYS A 245 18.97 41.55 4.86
C LYS A 245 19.52 41.52 3.44
N VAL A 246 19.61 40.31 2.88
CA VAL A 246 20.10 40.09 1.52
C VAL A 246 18.91 39.88 0.59
N TYR A 247 18.94 40.55 -0.57
CA TYR A 247 17.94 40.43 -1.63
C TYR A 247 18.65 40.15 -2.95
N ARG A 248 17.88 39.65 -3.93
CA ARG A 248 18.33 39.49 -5.31
C ARG A 248 17.37 40.22 -6.24
N THR A 249 17.88 40.95 -7.23
CA THR A 249 17.05 41.60 -8.24
C THR A 249 16.99 40.86 -9.58
N ASP A 250 15.85 40.86 -10.27
CA ASP A 250 15.74 40.35 -11.63
C ASP A 250 16.41 41.28 -12.66
N ASN A 251 16.29 40.94 -13.95
CA ASN A 251 16.83 41.73 -15.05
C ASN A 251 16.17 43.12 -15.22
N LYS A 252 15.06 43.39 -14.53
CA LYS A 252 14.34 44.67 -14.49
C LYS A 252 14.54 45.41 -13.16
N GLY A 253 15.37 44.89 -12.25
CA GLY A 253 15.61 45.49 -10.94
C GLY A 253 14.51 45.20 -9.89
N ASN A 254 13.58 44.29 -10.16
CA ASN A 254 12.59 43.86 -9.17
C ASN A 254 13.19 42.85 -8.21
N ILE A 255 12.80 42.85 -6.94
CA ILE A 255 13.27 41.86 -5.97
C ILE A 255 12.65 40.49 -6.25
N LEU A 256 13.44 39.43 -6.13
CA LEU A 256 12.99 38.05 -6.23
C LEU A 256 12.29 37.63 -4.94
N LYS A 257 11.26 36.79 -5.07
CA LYS A 257 10.45 36.21 -3.98
C LYS A 257 10.27 34.72 -4.25
N GLY A 258 10.10 33.91 -3.20
CA GLY A 258 9.98 32.46 -3.31
C GLY A 258 11.25 31.78 -3.84
N ILE A 259 11.08 30.56 -4.38
CA ILE A 259 12.19 29.77 -4.93
C ILE A 259 12.58 30.33 -6.30
N SER A 260 13.87 30.65 -6.47
CA SER A 260 14.41 31.21 -7.71
C SER A 260 15.70 30.50 -8.12
N LYS A 261 15.85 30.23 -9.43
CA LYS A 261 17.06 29.63 -10.01
C LYS A 261 18.00 30.71 -10.48
N ILE A 262 19.18 30.77 -9.86
CA ILE A 262 20.21 31.78 -10.14
C ILE A 262 21.49 31.02 -10.50
N GLY A 263 21.88 31.11 -11.76
CA GLY A 263 22.88 30.25 -12.37
C GLY A 263 22.43 28.79 -12.32
N LYS A 264 23.26 27.96 -11.68
CA LYS A 264 22.98 26.53 -11.48
C LYS A 264 22.31 26.22 -10.14
N ASP A 265 22.25 27.21 -9.25
CA ASP A 265 21.84 27.02 -7.85
C ASP A 265 20.40 27.54 -7.66
N LEU A 266 19.67 26.92 -6.73
CA LEU A 266 18.35 27.38 -6.29
C LEU A 266 18.49 28.15 -4.98
N TYR A 267 17.69 29.20 -4.82
CA TYR A 267 17.66 30.06 -3.63
C TYR A 267 16.22 30.28 -3.21
N ASN A 268 15.96 30.45 -1.91
CA ASN A 268 14.63 30.76 -1.39
C ASN A 268 14.61 32.19 -0.83
N PHE A 269 13.61 32.98 -1.21
CA PHE A 269 13.38 34.34 -0.72
C PHE A 269 11.99 34.40 -0.06
N SER A 270 11.85 35.16 1.04
CA SER A 270 10.54 35.38 1.66
C SER A 270 9.59 36.18 0.77
N ASP A 271 8.35 36.38 1.20
CA ASP A 271 7.37 37.23 0.51
C ASP A 271 7.77 38.72 0.48
N GLU A 272 8.69 39.11 1.37
CA GLU A 272 9.35 40.42 1.38
C GLU A 272 10.63 40.44 0.51
N GLY A 273 11.00 39.32 -0.10
CA GLY A 273 12.18 39.16 -0.94
C GLY A 273 13.49 38.93 -0.18
N VAL A 274 13.43 38.61 1.12
CA VAL A 274 14.61 38.40 1.95
C VAL A 274 15.13 36.98 1.76
N LEU A 275 16.42 36.85 1.42
CA LEU A 275 17.09 35.56 1.27
C LEU A 275 17.01 34.74 2.56
N GLN A 276 16.52 33.51 2.44
CA GLN A 276 16.41 32.53 3.52
C GLN A 276 17.67 31.66 3.57
N ALA A 277 18.40 31.68 4.68
CA ALA A 277 19.67 30.97 4.86
C ALA A 277 19.71 30.19 6.17
N ASN A 278 20.50 29.11 6.23
CA ASN A 278 20.64 28.21 7.39
C ASN A 278 19.32 27.59 7.89
N ILE A 279 18.36 27.36 7.00
CA ILE A 279 17.06 26.74 7.31
C ILE A 279 17.13 25.24 7.02
N LYS A 280 16.43 24.44 7.83
CA LYS A 280 16.14 23.03 7.55
C LYS A 280 14.63 22.83 7.62
N GLU A 281 14.05 22.35 6.53
CA GLU A 281 12.61 22.17 6.40
C GLU A 281 12.31 20.79 5.81
N ILE A 282 11.20 20.18 6.23
CA ILE A 282 10.67 18.97 5.62
C ILE A 282 9.46 19.38 4.79
N LYS A 283 9.48 19.05 3.49
CA LYS A 283 8.37 19.27 2.58
C LYS A 283 8.31 18.15 1.54
N ASP A 284 7.12 17.62 1.28
CA ASP A 284 6.88 16.52 0.32
C ASP A 284 7.86 15.35 0.51
N ASP A 285 7.97 14.88 1.77
CA ASP A 285 8.89 13.83 2.22
C ASP A 285 10.37 14.09 1.95
N MET A 286 10.77 15.34 1.71
CA MET A 286 12.14 15.71 1.40
C MET A 286 12.66 16.73 2.42
N ILE A 287 13.95 16.64 2.73
CA ILE A 287 14.62 17.64 3.58
C ILE A 287 15.26 18.69 2.67
N TYR A 288 14.85 19.93 2.84
CA TYR A 288 15.47 21.09 2.21
C TYR A 288 16.36 21.80 3.21
N MET A 289 17.59 22.08 2.80
CA MET A 289 18.52 22.87 3.59
C MET A 289 19.01 24.06 2.79
N THR A 290 19.02 25.24 3.42
CA THR A 290 19.73 26.40 2.88
C THR A 290 21.07 26.56 3.59
N ASP A 291 22.16 26.71 2.83
CA ASP A 291 23.47 26.99 3.40
C ASP A 291 23.59 28.45 3.90
N LYS A 292 24.78 28.85 4.38
CA LYS A 292 25.04 30.23 4.83
C LYS A 292 24.88 31.29 3.74
N LEU A 293 24.94 30.86 2.47
CA LEU A 293 24.75 31.70 1.28
C LEU A 293 23.31 31.58 0.74
N GLY A 294 22.43 30.86 1.43
CA GLY A 294 21.03 30.67 1.05
C GLY A 294 20.80 29.66 -0.07
N LYS A 295 21.81 28.88 -0.46
CA LYS A 295 21.66 27.87 -1.53
C LYS A 295 20.86 26.69 -1.02
N ILE A 296 19.79 26.36 -1.74
CA ILE A 296 18.92 25.23 -1.44
C ILE A 296 19.62 23.94 -1.88
N SER A 297 19.61 22.94 -1.00
CA SER A 297 20.00 21.57 -1.28
C SER A 297 18.96 20.60 -0.74
N ASN A 298 18.83 19.46 -1.40
CA ASN A 298 18.24 18.26 -0.85
C ASN A 298 19.38 17.25 -0.64
N PRO A 299 19.86 17.08 0.61
CA PRO A 299 21.01 16.23 0.87
C PRO A 299 20.58 14.76 0.81
N LYS A 300 21.31 13.96 0.03
CA LYS A 300 21.13 12.50 -0.04
C LYS A 300 21.98 11.82 1.01
N ASN A 301 21.51 10.68 1.52
CA ASN A 301 22.22 9.94 2.54
C ASN A 301 22.62 10.82 3.76
N PHE A 302 21.75 11.74 4.16
CA PHE A 302 22.00 12.68 5.25
C PHE A 302 21.17 12.41 6.51
N TRP A 303 21.75 12.67 7.68
CA TRP A 303 21.09 12.68 8.99
C TRP A 303 20.71 14.10 9.39
N ALA A 304 19.46 14.34 9.77
CA ALA A 304 18.99 15.65 10.19
C ALA A 304 18.33 15.62 11.56
N ASN A 305 18.61 16.62 12.39
CA ASN A 305 17.82 16.95 13.57
C ASN A 305 17.00 18.21 13.28
N ILE A 306 15.67 18.10 13.34
CA ILE A 306 14.72 19.18 13.04
C ILE A 306 13.66 19.15 14.13
N GLY A 307 13.56 20.25 14.91
CA GLY A 307 12.61 20.34 16.03
C GLY A 307 12.79 19.26 17.09
N GLY A 308 14.04 18.84 17.37
CA GLY A 308 14.35 17.78 18.34
C GLY A 308 14.10 16.35 17.84
N LYS A 309 13.51 16.19 16.65
CA LYS A 309 13.26 14.90 15.99
C LYS A 309 14.40 14.57 15.03
N THR A 310 14.75 13.30 14.92
CA THR A 310 15.83 12.81 14.05
C THR A 310 15.25 12.16 12.81
N TYR A 311 15.74 12.56 11.64
CA TYR A 311 15.34 12.06 10.32
C TYR A 311 16.57 11.62 9.54
N ARG A 312 16.34 10.87 8.46
CA ARG A 312 17.39 10.38 7.56
C ARG A 312 16.88 10.40 6.13
N THR A 313 17.65 10.91 5.17
CA THR A 313 17.27 10.86 3.75
C THR A 313 17.88 9.69 2.98
N GLY A 314 17.14 9.03 2.10
CA GLY A 314 17.64 7.98 1.23
C GLY A 314 18.61 8.47 0.15
N LYS A 315 18.97 7.56 -0.76
CA LYS A 315 19.78 7.85 -1.95
C LYS A 315 19.04 8.74 -2.95
N ASP A 316 17.73 8.76 -2.88
CA ASP A 316 16.82 9.59 -3.69
C ASP A 316 16.55 10.96 -3.06
N GLY A 317 16.96 11.19 -1.81
CA GLY A 317 16.75 12.46 -1.09
C GLY A 317 15.44 12.53 -0.31
N LYS A 318 14.61 11.48 -0.35
CA LYS A 318 13.39 11.38 0.47
C LYS A 318 13.72 10.93 1.87
N ILE A 319 12.93 11.32 2.87
CA ILE A 319 13.06 10.80 4.23
C ILE A 319 12.76 9.31 4.25
N LEU A 320 13.54 8.57 5.04
CA LEU A 320 13.34 7.14 5.24
C LEU A 320 12.19 6.91 6.21
N THR A 321 11.39 5.88 5.93
CA THR A 321 10.37 5.33 6.82
C THR A 321 10.63 3.83 7.03
N GLY A 322 10.08 3.25 8.09
CA GLY A 322 10.27 1.85 8.44
C GLY A 322 11.71 1.49 8.85
N ALA A 323 12.00 0.20 8.89
CA ALA A 323 13.31 -0.33 9.27
C ALA A 323 14.31 -0.26 8.10
N ASN A 324 15.45 0.37 8.33
CA ASN A 324 16.51 0.58 7.34
C ASN A 324 17.87 0.16 7.91
N ASN A 325 18.64 -0.61 7.15
CA ASN A 325 20.03 -0.89 7.47
C ASN A 325 20.93 0.23 6.92
N ILE A 326 21.64 0.91 7.81
CA ILE A 326 22.53 2.02 7.51
C ILE A 326 23.88 1.67 8.13
N GLU A 327 24.86 1.38 7.27
CA GLU A 327 26.24 1.07 7.68
C GLU A 327 26.29 -0.10 8.69
N GLY A 328 25.53 -1.16 8.43
CA GLY A 328 25.52 -2.37 9.26
C GLY A 328 24.66 -2.26 10.54
N LYS A 329 24.06 -1.09 10.82
CA LYS A 329 23.13 -0.90 11.93
C LYS A 329 21.71 -0.70 11.43
N THR A 330 20.74 -1.31 12.09
CA THR A 330 19.33 -1.09 11.77
C THR A 330 18.81 0.10 12.55
N TYR A 331 18.09 1.00 11.87
CA TYR A 331 17.34 2.10 12.47
C TYR A 331 15.90 2.01 11.99
N VAL A 332 14.93 2.38 12.83
CA VAL A 332 13.52 2.34 12.46
C VAL A 332 12.93 3.73 12.55
N PHE A 333 12.34 4.17 11.46
CA PHE A 333 11.66 5.46 11.31
C PHE A 333 10.15 5.22 11.27
N ASP A 334 9.36 6.04 11.96
CA ASP A 334 7.91 5.94 11.90
C ASP A 334 7.35 6.43 10.56
N LYS A 335 6.02 6.47 10.43
CA LYS A 335 5.33 6.89 9.22
C LYS A 335 5.63 8.34 8.80
N ASP A 336 6.04 9.18 9.76
CA ASP A 336 6.36 10.59 9.54
C ASP A 336 7.90 10.77 9.37
N GLY A 337 8.65 9.66 9.27
CA GLY A 337 10.09 9.64 9.10
C GLY A 337 10.89 9.91 10.37
N VAL A 338 10.25 9.91 11.54
CA VAL A 338 10.92 10.18 12.82
C VAL A 338 11.57 8.90 13.34
N MET A 339 12.87 8.98 13.62
CA MET A 339 13.63 7.85 14.15
C MET A 339 13.16 7.48 15.57
N ALA A 340 12.86 6.20 15.79
CA ALA A 340 12.59 5.67 17.12
C ALA A 340 13.88 5.59 17.96
N LYS A 341 13.77 6.01 19.23
CA LYS A 341 14.84 5.96 20.25
C LYS A 341 14.24 5.55 21.59
N ASN A 342 14.93 4.69 22.34
CA ASN A 342 14.51 4.19 23.67
C ASN A 342 13.07 3.67 23.73
N LYS A 343 12.55 3.07 22.66
CA LYS A 343 11.19 2.54 22.62
C LYS A 343 11.09 1.30 21.74
N GLY A 344 10.02 0.53 21.96
CA GLY A 344 9.57 -0.49 21.02
C GLY A 344 8.88 0.15 19.81
N ILE A 345 9.04 -0.43 18.62
CA ILE A 345 8.34 -0.01 17.40
C ILE A 345 8.07 -1.21 16.49
N MET A 346 6.87 -1.23 15.90
CA MET A 346 6.47 -2.19 14.88
C MET A 346 6.73 -1.60 13.48
N SER A 347 7.35 -2.38 12.60
CA SER A 347 7.58 -2.00 11.21
C SER A 347 7.54 -3.24 10.32
N GLN A 348 6.66 -3.24 9.31
CA GLN A 348 6.54 -4.31 8.31
C GLN A 348 6.50 -5.72 8.92
N GLY A 349 5.62 -5.92 9.90
CA GLY A 349 5.45 -7.22 10.57
C GLY A 349 6.60 -7.63 11.49
N ARG A 350 7.54 -6.74 11.80
CA ARG A 350 8.62 -7.00 12.78
C ARG A 350 8.57 -6.02 13.94
N PHE A 351 8.93 -6.51 15.12
CA PHE A 351 9.12 -5.69 16.31
C PHE A 351 10.60 -5.34 16.51
N TYR A 352 10.87 -4.10 16.89
CA TYR A 352 12.21 -3.60 17.17
C TYR A 352 12.27 -2.89 18.52
N ASN A 353 13.30 -3.19 19.31
CA ASN A 353 13.70 -2.40 20.47
C ASN A 353 14.85 -1.48 20.07
N THR A 354 14.71 -0.18 20.28
CA THR A 354 15.76 0.81 19.94
C THR A 354 16.48 1.32 21.17
N ASP A 355 17.82 1.44 21.11
CA ASP A 355 18.62 2.08 22.16
C ASP A 355 18.52 3.63 22.13
N SER A 356 19.29 4.31 22.98
CA SER A 356 19.31 5.78 23.09
C SER A 356 19.86 6.49 21.85
N ARG A 357 20.60 5.77 21.01
CA ARG A 357 21.11 6.24 19.72
C ARG A 357 20.20 5.82 18.55
N GLY A 358 19.12 5.09 18.82
CA GLY A 358 18.17 4.59 17.83
C GLY A 358 18.59 3.29 17.14
N VAL A 359 19.67 2.65 17.59
CA VAL A 359 20.10 1.37 17.04
C VAL A 359 19.08 0.32 17.46
N ALA A 360 18.50 -0.34 16.47
CA ALA A 360 17.40 -1.27 16.63
C ALA A 360 17.89 -2.72 16.70
N ASN A 361 17.44 -3.43 17.73
CA ASN A 361 17.52 -4.88 17.81
C ASN A 361 16.15 -5.48 17.46
N ASN A 362 16.14 -6.56 16.67
CA ASN A 362 14.93 -7.31 16.32
C ASN A 362 14.96 -8.67 17.03
N PRO A 363 14.20 -8.84 18.13
CA PRO A 363 14.18 -10.08 18.88
C PRO A 363 13.66 -11.24 18.03
N LYS A 364 14.32 -12.40 18.10
CA LYS A 364 13.98 -13.63 17.35
C LYS A 364 13.56 -14.71 18.33
N ASN A 365 12.55 -15.51 17.97
CA ASN A 365 12.00 -16.56 18.85
C ASN A 365 11.69 -16.04 20.27
N ALA A 366 11.10 -14.84 20.34
CA ALA A 366 10.97 -14.12 21.59
C ALA A 366 9.55 -13.65 21.84
N TRP A 367 9.12 -13.73 23.10
CA TRP A 367 7.92 -13.09 23.60
C TRP A 367 8.13 -11.59 23.79
N ILE A 368 7.19 -10.78 23.30
CA ILE A 368 7.26 -9.32 23.32
C ILE A 368 5.99 -8.76 23.95
N ASN A 369 6.13 -7.82 24.88
CA ASN A 369 5.03 -6.99 25.34
C ASN A 369 5.14 -5.60 24.69
N PHE A 370 4.15 -5.23 23.88
CA PHE A 370 4.11 -3.95 23.18
C PHE A 370 2.71 -3.35 23.27
N ASN A 371 2.62 -2.12 23.80
CA ASN A 371 1.36 -1.41 24.02
C ASN A 371 0.30 -2.24 24.77
N GLY A 372 0.72 -2.94 25.84
CA GLY A 372 -0.16 -3.79 26.65
C GLY A 372 -0.59 -5.11 25.99
N LYS A 373 -0.16 -5.38 24.76
CA LYS A 373 -0.44 -6.61 24.01
C LYS A 373 0.79 -7.49 23.96
N LYS A 374 0.58 -8.81 24.00
CA LYS A 374 1.65 -9.81 23.95
C LYS A 374 1.79 -10.33 22.53
N TYR A 375 3.01 -10.45 22.03
CA TYR A 375 3.35 -11.00 20.71
C TYR A 375 4.43 -12.05 20.86
N HIS A 376 4.63 -12.86 19.83
CA HIS A 376 5.79 -13.72 19.71
C HIS A 376 6.42 -13.57 18.33
N THR A 377 7.75 -13.54 18.25
CA THR A 377 8.47 -13.46 16.98
C THR A 377 9.00 -14.81 16.52
N ASN A 378 9.02 -15.06 15.22
CA ASN A 378 9.59 -16.27 14.62
C ASN A 378 11.14 -16.19 14.52
N PRO A 379 11.83 -17.22 13.99
CA PRO A 379 13.31 -17.19 13.87
C PRO A 379 13.85 -16.06 12.99
N ASN A 380 13.01 -15.53 12.09
CA ASN A 380 13.31 -14.40 11.20
C ASN A 380 12.90 -13.04 11.80
N GLY A 381 12.39 -13.05 13.04
CA GLY A 381 12.02 -11.87 13.82
C GLY A 381 10.70 -11.20 13.41
N TYR A 382 9.88 -11.86 12.58
CA TYR A 382 8.52 -11.42 12.29
C TYR A 382 7.58 -11.79 13.43
N VAL A 383 6.65 -10.91 13.78
CA VAL A 383 5.56 -11.26 14.69
C VAL A 383 4.68 -12.33 14.04
N GLN A 384 4.27 -13.30 14.83
CA GLN A 384 3.41 -14.38 14.39
C GLN A 384 1.94 -13.93 14.37
N GLU A 385 1.21 -14.33 13.33
CA GLU A 385 -0.25 -14.25 13.23
C GLU A 385 -0.79 -15.65 12.89
N GLY A 386 -1.95 -16.00 13.44
CA GLY A 386 -2.48 -17.36 13.41
C GLY A 386 -2.07 -18.20 14.62
N VAL A 387 -2.27 -19.51 14.51
CA VAL A 387 -1.97 -20.50 15.53
C VAL A 387 -0.56 -21.04 15.36
N TRP A 388 0.28 -20.93 16.40
CA TRP A 388 1.68 -21.34 16.37
C TRP A 388 2.09 -22.13 17.59
N LYS A 389 2.91 -23.17 17.40
CA LYS A 389 3.50 -23.96 18.48
C LYS A 389 4.73 -23.24 19.04
N ILE A 390 4.70 -22.89 20.31
CA ILE A 390 5.78 -22.23 21.06
C ILE A 390 5.96 -23.00 22.37
N ASP A 391 7.17 -23.49 22.62
CA ASP A 391 7.52 -24.25 23.83
C ASP A 391 6.52 -25.38 24.17
N GLY A 392 6.08 -26.11 23.14
CA GLY A 392 5.16 -27.24 23.28
C GLY A 392 3.67 -26.90 23.38
N LYS A 393 3.29 -25.62 23.43
CA LYS A 393 1.89 -25.16 23.47
C LYS A 393 1.53 -24.41 22.19
N LEU A 394 0.28 -24.54 21.74
CA LEU A 394 -0.24 -23.77 20.62
C LEU A 394 -0.82 -22.45 21.15
N TYR A 395 -0.50 -21.34 20.50
CA TYR A 395 -1.00 -20.01 20.83
C TYR A 395 -1.62 -19.35 19.62
N TYR A 396 -2.71 -18.61 19.81
CA TYR A 396 -3.36 -17.87 18.74
C TYR A 396 -3.03 -16.38 18.79
N PHE A 397 -2.46 -15.86 17.70
CA PHE A 397 -2.14 -14.46 17.52
C PHE A 397 -2.97 -13.84 16.39
N THR A 398 -3.37 -12.59 16.58
CA THR A 398 -3.94 -11.74 15.53
C THR A 398 -2.98 -10.59 15.25
N SER A 399 -3.33 -9.71 14.31
CA SER A 399 -2.63 -8.43 14.11
C SER A 399 -2.59 -7.56 15.38
N ASN A 400 -3.45 -7.84 16.37
CA ASN A 400 -3.51 -7.22 17.68
C ASN A 400 -2.78 -8.01 18.78
N GLY A 401 -1.96 -9.00 18.42
CA GLY A 401 -1.22 -9.84 19.35
C GLY A 401 -2.00 -11.07 19.82
N LEU A 402 -1.55 -11.64 20.92
CA LEU A 402 -2.09 -12.85 21.54
C LEU A 402 -3.57 -12.63 21.88
N GLN A 403 -4.43 -13.44 21.29
CA GLN A 403 -5.87 -13.32 21.41
C GLN A 403 -6.41 -14.47 22.24
N GLY A 404 -7.09 -14.16 23.34
CA GLY A 404 -7.81 -15.16 24.14
C GLY A 404 -9.30 -15.22 23.80
N ASN A 405 -9.98 -16.24 24.34
CA ASN A 405 -11.44 -16.45 24.23
C ASN A 405 -11.95 -16.34 22.79
N ALA A 406 -11.37 -17.14 21.90
CA ALA A 406 -11.66 -17.12 20.47
C ALA A 406 -11.81 -18.53 19.91
N GLU A 407 -12.41 -18.62 18.73
CA GLU A 407 -12.36 -19.81 17.89
C GLU A 407 -11.77 -19.41 16.54
N VAL A 408 -10.77 -20.15 16.05
CA VAL A 408 -10.07 -19.84 14.81
C VAL A 408 -9.90 -21.09 13.96
N VAL A 409 -10.08 -20.95 12.65
CA VAL A 409 -9.76 -22.00 11.68
C VAL A 409 -8.45 -21.67 11.00
N GLN A 410 -7.45 -22.54 11.12
CA GLN A 410 -6.19 -22.44 10.39
C GLN A 410 -5.90 -23.77 9.70
N GLN A 411 -5.67 -23.72 8.38
CA GLN A 411 -5.38 -24.90 7.57
C GLN A 411 -6.43 -26.03 7.74
N GLY A 412 -7.71 -25.66 7.84
CA GLY A 412 -8.81 -26.61 7.99
C GLY A 412 -8.98 -27.22 9.39
N VAL A 413 -8.14 -26.82 10.36
CA VAL A 413 -8.26 -27.21 11.78
C VAL A 413 -8.93 -26.08 12.56
N VAL A 414 -9.98 -26.42 13.30
CA VAL A 414 -10.65 -25.50 14.23
C VAL A 414 -9.91 -25.54 15.56
N TYR A 415 -9.55 -24.39 16.11
CA TYR A 415 -8.92 -24.25 17.42
C TYR A 415 -9.83 -23.46 18.37
N LYS A 416 -10.10 -24.03 19.54
CA LYS A 416 -10.67 -23.29 20.67
C LYS A 416 -9.54 -22.67 21.48
N VAL A 417 -9.63 -21.36 21.69
CA VAL A 417 -8.59 -20.57 22.33
C VAL A 417 -9.08 -20.10 23.68
N ASP A 418 -8.36 -20.46 24.74
CA ASP A 418 -8.70 -20.08 26.11
C ASP A 418 -8.40 -18.59 26.41
N ALA A 419 -8.75 -18.14 27.62
CA ALA A 419 -8.54 -16.74 28.04
C ALA A 419 -7.06 -16.29 28.02
N ASN A 420 -6.11 -17.23 28.05
CA ASN A 420 -4.67 -16.96 28.00
C ASN A 420 -4.11 -17.01 26.58
N GLY A 421 -4.96 -17.20 25.56
CA GLY A 421 -4.55 -17.32 24.18
C GLY A 421 -3.97 -18.68 23.82
N ILE A 422 -4.08 -19.69 24.70
CA ILE A 422 -3.65 -21.05 24.40
C ILE A 422 -4.72 -21.69 23.52
N ALA A 423 -4.32 -22.05 22.31
CA ALA A 423 -5.14 -22.75 21.35
C ALA A 423 -5.09 -24.26 21.64
N LYS A 424 -6.24 -24.90 21.63
CA LYS A 424 -6.35 -26.35 21.58
C LYS A 424 -7.14 -26.70 20.33
N PRO A 425 -6.67 -27.63 19.48
CA PRO A 425 -7.48 -28.10 18.37
C PRO A 425 -8.77 -28.68 18.95
N VAL A 426 -9.88 -28.38 18.28
CA VAL A 426 -11.14 -29.10 18.50
C VAL A 426 -11.04 -30.38 17.70
N ASP A 427 -11.18 -31.53 18.35
CA ASP A 427 -10.86 -32.84 17.78
C ASP A 427 -11.54 -33.08 16.42
N ASN A 428 -10.70 -33.21 15.38
CA ASN A 428 -10.90 -34.01 14.17
C ASN A 428 -9.65 -34.90 14.02
N ASN A 429 -9.57 -35.84 14.95
CA ASN A 429 -8.56 -36.85 15.25
C ASN A 429 -7.82 -37.47 14.03
N ILE A 430 -6.57 -37.04 13.70
CA ILE A 430 -5.23 -37.73 13.74
C ILE A 430 -4.17 -36.87 12.97
N ASP A 431 -2.92 -36.91 13.44
CA ASP A 431 -1.68 -36.33 12.87
C ASP A 431 -1.44 -36.64 11.37
N GLY A 432 -1.03 -35.61 10.62
CA GLY A 432 -0.61 -35.67 9.21
C GLY A 432 -1.59 -34.94 8.28
N GLU A 433 -1.28 -33.69 7.95
CA GLU A 433 -2.05 -32.72 7.16
C GLU A 433 -3.03 -33.32 6.11
N LYS A 434 -4.30 -32.88 6.13
CA LYS A 434 -5.31 -33.15 5.11
C LYS A 434 -4.84 -32.66 3.74
N ASN A 435 -4.17 -33.53 2.99
CA ASN A 435 -3.43 -33.16 1.80
C ASN A 435 -3.99 -33.89 0.58
N LEU A 436 -4.61 -33.13 -0.31
CA LEU A 436 -5.22 -33.63 -1.53
C LEU A 436 -4.19 -34.17 -2.51
N ASP A 437 -3.01 -33.56 -2.59
CA ASP A 437 -1.94 -34.09 -3.45
C ASP A 437 -1.49 -35.46 -2.97
N LYS A 438 -1.48 -35.71 -1.65
CA LYS A 438 -1.19 -37.05 -1.11
C LYS A 438 -2.28 -38.08 -1.46
N VAL A 439 -3.56 -37.67 -1.47
CA VAL A 439 -4.64 -38.55 -1.95
C VAL A 439 -4.38 -38.98 -3.40
N ILE A 440 -4.04 -38.03 -4.27
CA ILE A 440 -3.75 -38.32 -5.69
C ILE A 440 -2.42 -39.07 -5.86
N GLU A 441 -1.39 -38.76 -5.06
CA GLU A 441 -0.10 -39.48 -5.02
C GLU A 441 -0.30 -40.96 -4.71
N TRP A 442 -1.22 -41.29 -3.78
CA TRP A 442 -1.54 -42.68 -3.47
C TRP A 442 -2.11 -43.40 -4.69
N MET A 443 -3.05 -42.78 -5.40
CA MET A 443 -3.66 -43.35 -6.61
C MET A 443 -2.62 -43.57 -7.71
N LEU A 444 -1.73 -42.60 -7.94
CA LEU A 444 -0.63 -42.72 -8.90
C LEU A 444 0.41 -43.77 -8.48
N THR A 445 0.69 -43.88 -7.19
CA THR A 445 1.59 -44.91 -6.65
C THR A 445 0.97 -46.30 -6.81
N ALA A 446 -0.31 -46.46 -6.54
CA ALA A 446 -1.05 -47.71 -6.75
C ALA A 446 -1.06 -48.10 -8.24
N ARG A 447 -1.26 -47.14 -9.15
CA ARG A 447 -1.12 -47.33 -10.60
C ARG A 447 0.27 -47.84 -10.97
N LYS A 448 1.32 -47.15 -10.50
CA LYS A 448 2.73 -47.52 -10.77
C LYS A 448 3.11 -48.87 -10.18
N ALA A 449 2.54 -49.22 -9.04
CA ALA A 449 2.74 -50.51 -8.38
C ALA A 449 1.96 -51.66 -9.05
N GLY A 450 1.08 -51.38 -10.02
CA GLY A 450 0.31 -52.39 -10.73
C GLY A 450 -0.77 -53.04 -9.87
N LEU A 451 -1.40 -52.30 -8.95
CA LEU A 451 -2.56 -52.80 -8.22
C LEU A 451 -3.66 -53.22 -9.21
N ARG A 452 -4.18 -54.44 -9.05
CA ARG A 452 -5.22 -55.02 -9.90
C ARG A 452 -6.61 -54.76 -9.33
N TYR A 453 -7.63 -54.85 -10.18
CA TYR A 453 -9.00 -54.69 -9.73
C TYR A 453 -9.50 -55.97 -9.07
N ASP A 454 -9.98 -55.88 -7.83
CA ASP A 454 -10.60 -57.01 -7.13
C ASP A 454 -11.62 -56.53 -6.09
N MET A 455 -12.85 -57.05 -6.20
CA MET A 455 -13.95 -56.76 -5.29
C MET A 455 -14.06 -57.74 -4.12
N HIS A 456 -13.26 -58.82 -4.12
CA HIS A 456 -13.28 -59.80 -3.06
C HIS A 456 -12.88 -59.15 -1.74
N TRP A 457 -13.74 -59.26 -0.72
CA TRP A 457 -13.64 -58.48 0.53
C TRP A 457 -12.28 -58.58 1.24
N LYS A 458 -11.59 -59.74 1.15
CA LYS A 458 -10.24 -59.94 1.72
C LYS A 458 -9.15 -59.15 0.99
N ASN A 459 -9.36 -58.84 -0.29
CA ASN A 459 -8.34 -58.26 -1.17
C ASN A 459 -8.47 -56.74 -1.30
N ARG A 460 -9.59 -56.17 -0.87
CA ARG A 460 -9.91 -54.73 -0.93
C ARG A 460 -8.88 -53.82 -0.23
N VAL A 461 -8.13 -54.36 0.72
CA VAL A 461 -7.09 -53.66 1.51
C VAL A 461 -5.68 -54.20 1.25
N SER A 462 -5.52 -55.11 0.31
CA SER A 462 -4.23 -55.74 0.02
C SER A 462 -3.30 -54.81 -0.75
N ASP A 463 -2.00 -55.12 -0.73
CA ASP A 463 -0.98 -54.40 -1.49
C ASP A 463 -1.00 -54.75 -2.99
N LYS A 464 -1.83 -55.71 -3.40
CA LYS A 464 -1.87 -56.21 -4.79
C LYS A 464 -3.18 -55.91 -5.49
N ALA A 465 -4.24 -55.58 -4.75
CA ALA A 465 -5.55 -55.34 -5.32
C ALA A 465 -6.39 -54.31 -4.54
N ALA A 466 -7.37 -53.74 -5.23
CA ALA A 466 -8.41 -52.88 -4.68
C ALA A 466 -9.64 -52.87 -5.60
N ASP A 467 -10.78 -52.42 -5.10
CA ASP A 467 -11.89 -51.97 -5.95
C ASP A 467 -11.95 -50.43 -6.01
N CYS A 468 -12.89 -49.91 -6.79
CA CYS A 468 -13.08 -48.47 -7.00
C CYS A 468 -13.23 -47.69 -5.68
N SER A 469 -14.13 -48.16 -4.81
CA SER A 469 -14.39 -47.53 -3.52
C SER A 469 -13.26 -47.75 -2.52
N SER A 470 -12.65 -48.93 -2.45
CA SER A 470 -11.57 -49.23 -1.52
C SER A 470 -10.31 -48.43 -1.85
N ALA A 471 -10.04 -48.18 -3.14
CA ALA A 471 -9.00 -47.27 -3.58
C ALA A 471 -9.25 -45.83 -3.09
N VAL A 472 -10.49 -45.31 -3.23
CA VAL A 472 -10.87 -44.00 -2.69
C VAL A 472 -10.67 -43.96 -1.17
N TYR A 473 -11.22 -44.89 -0.40
CA TYR A 473 -11.06 -44.92 1.06
C TYR A 473 -9.59 -44.97 1.49
N ARG A 474 -8.76 -45.82 0.85
CA ARG A 474 -7.33 -45.95 1.16
C ARG A 474 -6.56 -44.67 0.83
N SER A 475 -6.87 -44.02 -0.28
CA SER A 475 -6.26 -42.74 -0.64
C SER A 475 -6.66 -41.61 0.33
N LEU A 476 -7.91 -41.62 0.84
CA LEU A 476 -8.36 -40.67 1.86
C LEU A 476 -7.68 -40.90 3.21
N ILE A 477 -7.41 -42.16 3.59
CA ILE A 477 -6.59 -42.49 4.77
C ILE A 477 -5.16 -41.97 4.57
N TYR A 478 -4.59 -42.20 3.39
CA TYR A 478 -3.22 -41.77 3.07
C TYR A 478 -3.08 -40.24 3.06
N GLY A 479 -4.10 -39.52 2.57
CA GLY A 479 -4.16 -38.06 2.56
C GLY A 479 -4.65 -37.42 3.86
N GLY A 480 -4.83 -38.17 4.95
CA GLY A 480 -5.21 -37.63 6.26
C GLY A 480 -6.67 -37.22 6.41
N PHE A 481 -7.55 -37.58 5.46
CA PHE A 481 -8.99 -37.31 5.53
C PHE A 481 -9.76 -38.36 6.35
N LEU A 482 -9.18 -39.56 6.50
CA LEU A 482 -9.67 -40.64 7.34
C LEU A 482 -8.53 -41.15 8.23
N LYS A 483 -8.86 -41.70 9.40
CA LYS A 483 -7.88 -42.24 10.35
C LYS A 483 -7.20 -43.50 9.79
N GLN A 484 -5.95 -43.75 10.17
CA GLN A 484 -5.32 -45.05 9.98
C GLN A 484 -6.16 -46.15 10.65
N GLY A 485 -6.39 -47.25 9.94
CA GLY A 485 -7.27 -48.33 10.39
C GLY A 485 -8.77 -48.06 10.26
N SER A 486 -9.19 -46.93 9.65
CA SER A 486 -10.60 -46.69 9.35
C SER A 486 -11.20 -47.81 8.52
N TYR A 487 -12.46 -48.10 8.77
CA TYR A 487 -13.22 -49.07 7.98
C TYR A 487 -13.22 -48.68 6.49
N ILE A 488 -12.95 -49.66 5.63
CA ILE A 488 -12.94 -49.48 4.18
C ILE A 488 -14.33 -49.74 3.65
N GLY A 489 -15.08 -48.65 3.52
CA GLY A 489 -16.46 -48.65 3.03
C GLY A 489 -16.58 -48.99 1.54
N ASN A 490 -17.77 -48.80 1.00
CA ASN A 490 -18.14 -49.02 -0.39
C ASN A 490 -18.78 -47.76 -1.00
N THR A 491 -19.35 -47.86 -2.21
CA THR A 491 -19.99 -46.72 -2.87
C THR A 491 -21.18 -46.14 -2.10
N GLU A 492 -22.00 -46.98 -1.44
CA GLU A 492 -23.11 -46.53 -0.59
C GLU A 492 -22.63 -45.66 0.56
N THR A 493 -21.50 -46.05 1.15
CA THR A 493 -20.97 -45.35 2.30
C THR A 493 -20.26 -44.06 1.90
N LEU A 494 -19.83 -43.92 0.64
CA LEU A 494 -19.42 -42.64 0.07
C LEU A 494 -20.62 -41.71 -0.11
N PHE A 495 -21.75 -42.20 -0.63
CA PHE A 495 -22.99 -41.40 -0.67
C PHE A 495 -23.43 -40.94 0.73
N LYS A 496 -23.35 -41.83 1.73
CA LYS A 496 -23.60 -41.49 3.15
C LYS A 496 -22.62 -40.42 3.65
N MET A 497 -21.32 -40.59 3.43
CA MET A 497 -20.28 -39.64 3.82
C MET A 497 -20.50 -38.23 3.21
N GLY A 498 -20.94 -38.17 1.95
CA GLY A 498 -21.29 -36.92 1.28
C GLY A 498 -22.56 -36.26 1.83
N ARG A 499 -23.55 -37.06 2.25
CA ARG A 499 -24.78 -36.58 2.91
C ARG A 499 -24.52 -36.01 4.29
N GLU A 500 -23.60 -36.62 5.03
CA GLU A 500 -23.26 -36.23 6.41
C GLU A 500 -22.38 -34.98 6.49
N ARG A 501 -21.66 -34.64 5.41
CA ARG A 501 -20.86 -33.41 5.30
C ARG A 501 -19.81 -33.25 6.41
N LYS A 502 -19.35 -34.34 7.00
CA LYS A 502 -18.24 -34.36 7.96
C LYS A 502 -16.87 -34.41 7.27
N ILE A 503 -16.77 -35.19 6.19
CA ILE A 503 -15.52 -35.41 5.43
C ILE A 503 -15.56 -34.77 4.04
N MET A 504 -16.71 -34.83 3.36
CA MET A 504 -16.92 -34.25 2.04
C MET A 504 -18.34 -33.76 1.85
N TYR A 505 -18.58 -32.84 0.93
CA TYR A 505 -19.91 -32.31 0.61
C TYR A 505 -20.14 -32.29 -0.91
N GLU A 506 -21.40 -32.42 -1.32
CA GLU A 506 -21.77 -32.45 -2.74
C GLU A 506 -21.55 -31.07 -3.40
N VAL A 507 -20.99 -31.06 -4.61
CA VAL A 507 -20.78 -29.87 -5.47
C VAL A 507 -21.42 -30.09 -6.84
N LYS A 508 -21.72 -29.00 -7.55
CA LYS A 508 -22.27 -29.10 -8.91
C LYS A 508 -21.18 -29.54 -9.89
N GLU A 509 -21.58 -30.20 -10.97
CA GLU A 509 -20.65 -30.55 -12.06
C GLU A 509 -19.90 -29.33 -12.61
N SER A 510 -20.54 -28.16 -12.68
CA SER A 510 -19.92 -26.91 -13.13
C SER A 510 -18.83 -26.38 -12.18
N GLU A 511 -18.79 -26.87 -10.94
CA GLU A 511 -17.92 -26.40 -9.87
C GLU A 511 -16.74 -27.34 -9.63
N ILE A 512 -16.66 -28.47 -10.35
CA ILE A 512 -15.62 -29.48 -10.14
C ILE A 512 -14.22 -28.91 -10.31
N ARG A 513 -13.29 -29.42 -9.50
CA ARG A 513 -11.86 -29.10 -9.56
C ARG A 513 -11.02 -30.35 -9.26
N TYR A 514 -9.71 -30.22 -9.45
CA TYR A 514 -8.71 -31.21 -9.06
C TYR A 514 -9.02 -31.82 -7.68
N GLY A 515 -9.02 -33.14 -7.62
CA GLY A 515 -9.22 -33.94 -6.42
C GLY A 515 -10.65 -33.98 -5.85
N ASP A 516 -11.64 -33.37 -6.50
CA ASP A 516 -13.04 -33.67 -6.18
C ASP A 516 -13.33 -35.16 -6.51
N ILE A 517 -14.17 -35.81 -5.71
CA ILE A 517 -14.54 -37.21 -5.85
C ILE A 517 -15.80 -37.30 -6.71
N PHE A 518 -15.82 -38.15 -7.73
CA PHE A 518 -17.08 -38.54 -8.38
C PHE A 518 -17.58 -39.84 -7.77
N VAL A 519 -18.89 -39.96 -7.62
CA VAL A 519 -19.56 -41.19 -7.19
C VAL A 519 -20.74 -41.41 -8.13
N ALA A 520 -20.66 -42.48 -8.91
CA ALA A 520 -21.67 -42.92 -9.85
C ALA A 520 -22.50 -44.06 -9.27
N GLY A 521 -23.81 -43.97 -9.40
CA GLY A 521 -24.76 -44.96 -8.90
C GLY A 521 -25.95 -44.31 -8.17
N THR A 522 -26.99 -45.11 -7.93
CA THR A 522 -28.17 -44.71 -7.17
C THR A 522 -27.97 -45.07 -5.69
N PRO A 523 -28.08 -44.12 -4.74
CA PRO A 523 -28.02 -44.44 -3.32
C PRO A 523 -29.07 -45.51 -2.95
N GLY A 524 -28.62 -46.59 -2.31
CA GLY A 524 -29.39 -47.79 -1.98
C GLY A 524 -29.17 -48.97 -2.93
N GLU A 525 -28.59 -48.75 -4.11
CA GLU A 525 -28.44 -49.75 -5.18
C GLU A 525 -27.00 -49.86 -5.73
N SER A 526 -26.07 -49.09 -5.18
CA SER A 526 -24.69 -48.94 -5.67
C SER A 526 -23.68 -49.89 -5.02
N SER A 527 -24.16 -50.91 -4.29
CA SER A 527 -23.31 -51.95 -3.72
C SER A 527 -22.74 -52.87 -4.81
N GLY A 528 -21.55 -53.43 -4.56
CA GLY A 528 -20.90 -54.30 -5.53
C GLY A 528 -20.65 -53.60 -6.86
N ALA A 529 -21.16 -54.18 -7.95
CA ALA A 529 -20.97 -53.65 -9.31
C ALA A 529 -21.96 -52.51 -9.66
N GLY A 530 -22.86 -52.14 -8.74
CA GLY A 530 -23.90 -51.13 -8.97
C GLY A 530 -23.42 -49.68 -8.93
N GLY A 531 -22.13 -49.44 -8.64
CA GLY A 531 -21.58 -48.09 -8.57
C GLY A 531 -20.10 -48.01 -8.92
N HIS A 532 -19.62 -46.78 -9.10
CA HIS A 532 -18.24 -46.50 -9.48
C HIS A 532 -17.77 -45.17 -8.91
N THR A 533 -16.47 -45.02 -8.64
CA THR A 533 -15.94 -43.83 -7.99
C THR A 533 -14.45 -43.63 -8.26
N GLY A 534 -13.98 -42.41 -8.03
CA GLY A 534 -12.61 -41.97 -8.27
C GLY A 534 -12.52 -40.46 -8.13
N PHE A 535 -11.44 -39.87 -8.62
CA PHE A 535 -11.14 -38.44 -8.46
C PHE A 535 -11.08 -37.72 -9.80
N ILE A 536 -11.51 -36.47 -9.81
CA ILE A 536 -11.23 -35.51 -10.88
C ILE A 536 -9.73 -35.22 -10.87
N LEU A 537 -9.04 -35.43 -11.99
CA LEU A 537 -7.60 -35.22 -12.09
C LEU A 537 -7.24 -33.96 -12.85
N ASN A 538 -7.88 -33.68 -13.98
CA ASN A 538 -7.55 -32.48 -14.76
C ASN A 538 -8.81 -31.90 -15.36
N ARG A 539 -9.11 -30.64 -15.05
CA ARG A 539 -10.28 -29.96 -15.62
C ARG A 539 -10.07 -29.55 -17.07
N ALA A 540 -8.87 -29.10 -17.44
CA ALA A 540 -8.55 -28.65 -18.80
C ALA A 540 -8.63 -29.79 -19.82
N ASN A 541 -8.18 -30.99 -19.43
CA ASN A 541 -8.22 -32.20 -20.26
C ASN A 541 -9.44 -33.11 -19.96
N ASP A 542 -10.32 -32.68 -19.06
CA ASP A 542 -11.48 -33.43 -18.55
C ASP A 542 -11.16 -34.89 -18.17
N THR A 543 -10.11 -35.11 -17.37
CA THR A 543 -9.65 -36.44 -16.96
C THR A 543 -9.95 -36.78 -15.51
N ILE A 544 -10.06 -38.08 -15.25
CA ILE A 544 -10.22 -38.68 -13.92
C ILE A 544 -9.13 -39.70 -13.65
N ILE A 545 -8.89 -40.00 -12.38
CA ILE A 545 -8.10 -41.14 -11.91
C ILE A 545 -8.98 -42.05 -11.05
N HIS A 546 -9.04 -43.34 -11.38
CA HIS A 546 -9.95 -44.28 -10.75
C HIS A 546 -9.44 -45.72 -10.81
N MET A 547 -9.79 -46.55 -9.83
CA MET A 547 -9.56 -48.00 -9.88
C MET A 547 -10.68 -48.64 -10.72
N SER A 548 -10.32 -49.34 -11.80
CA SER A 548 -11.25 -49.74 -12.85
C SER A 548 -11.20 -51.22 -13.18
N TYR A 549 -12.38 -51.83 -13.31
CA TYR A 549 -12.53 -53.22 -13.74
C TYR A 549 -12.05 -53.42 -15.18
N GLY A 550 -12.49 -52.56 -16.11
CA GLY A 550 -12.19 -52.71 -17.54
C GLY A 550 -10.71 -52.53 -17.90
N GLN A 551 -9.94 -51.87 -17.03
CA GLN A 551 -8.52 -51.64 -17.20
C GLN A 551 -7.67 -52.47 -16.21
N ASP A 552 -8.32 -53.31 -15.39
CA ASP A 552 -7.73 -54.14 -14.35
C ASP A 552 -6.68 -53.42 -13.49
N GLY A 553 -7.07 -52.25 -12.95
CA GLY A 553 -6.19 -51.46 -12.11
C GLY A 553 -6.54 -49.98 -12.06
N VAL A 554 -5.65 -49.17 -11.49
CA VAL A 554 -5.82 -47.71 -11.48
C VAL A 554 -5.55 -47.13 -12.88
N ALA A 555 -6.54 -46.46 -13.45
CA ALA A 555 -6.50 -45.86 -14.77
C ALA A 555 -6.68 -44.34 -14.70
N ILE A 556 -6.07 -43.65 -15.67
CA ILE A 556 -6.39 -42.25 -16.00
C ILE A 556 -7.16 -42.27 -17.32
N THR A 557 -8.37 -41.73 -17.32
CA THR A 557 -9.30 -41.77 -18.46
C THR A 557 -10.00 -40.43 -18.63
N PRO A 558 -10.61 -40.14 -19.80
CA PRO A 558 -11.58 -39.07 -19.92
C PRO A 558 -12.71 -39.27 -18.91
N ARG A 559 -13.22 -38.18 -18.34
CA ARG A 559 -14.28 -38.23 -17.34
C ARG A 559 -15.57 -38.79 -17.92
N LYS A 560 -16.05 -38.21 -19.01
CA LYS A 560 -17.29 -38.65 -19.67
C LYS A 560 -17.10 -40.00 -20.35
N GLY A 561 -18.04 -40.92 -20.09
CA GLY A 561 -18.03 -42.28 -20.61
C GLY A 561 -17.31 -43.32 -19.74
N TYR A 562 -16.50 -42.89 -18.76
CA TYR A 562 -15.70 -43.77 -17.90
C TYR A 562 -16.05 -43.67 -16.40
N MET A 563 -16.91 -42.72 -16.00
CA MET A 563 -17.42 -42.64 -14.63
C MET A 563 -18.51 -43.69 -14.34
N GLY A 564 -18.99 -44.42 -15.35
CA GLY A 564 -20.19 -45.27 -15.28
C GLY A 564 -21.45 -44.60 -15.86
N ASP A 565 -21.31 -43.36 -16.32
CA ASP A 565 -22.32 -42.58 -17.04
C ASP A 565 -22.68 -43.18 -18.39
N SER A 566 -21.74 -43.85 -19.07
CA SER A 566 -22.01 -44.63 -20.30
C SER A 566 -22.97 -45.80 -20.07
N SER A 567 -22.99 -46.35 -18.86
CA SER A 567 -23.94 -47.38 -18.41
C SER A 567 -25.24 -46.79 -17.86
N GLY A 568 -25.43 -45.47 -17.95
CA GLY A 568 -26.62 -44.76 -17.48
C GLY A 568 -26.67 -44.47 -15.99
N LEU A 569 -25.57 -44.70 -15.24
CA LEU A 569 -25.55 -44.41 -13.81
C LEU A 569 -25.53 -42.89 -13.55
N PRO A 570 -26.34 -42.38 -12.61
CA PRO A 570 -26.27 -40.97 -12.22
C PRO A 570 -24.95 -40.70 -11.50
N VAL A 571 -24.32 -39.55 -11.77
CA VAL A 571 -23.03 -39.17 -11.20
C VAL A 571 -23.17 -37.94 -10.31
N ARG A 572 -22.65 -38.04 -9.08
CA ARG A 572 -22.54 -36.93 -8.13
C ARG A 572 -21.08 -36.60 -7.87
N TYR A 573 -20.81 -35.35 -7.52
CA TYR A 573 -19.46 -34.85 -7.25
C TYR A 573 -19.35 -34.36 -5.82
N TYR A 574 -18.24 -34.68 -5.15
CA TYR A 574 -18.03 -34.37 -3.75
C TYR A 574 -16.66 -33.72 -3.53
N ARG A 575 -16.66 -32.67 -2.71
CA ARG A 575 -15.46 -31.94 -2.34
C ARG A 575 -15.05 -32.24 -0.91
N LEU A 576 -13.78 -32.60 -0.73
CA LEU A 576 -13.21 -32.86 0.59
C LEU A 576 -13.11 -31.58 1.44
N ILE A 577 -13.46 -31.70 2.71
CA ILE A 577 -13.49 -30.59 3.68
C ILE A 577 -12.11 -30.41 4.30
N GLY A 578 -11.60 -29.18 4.21
CA GLY A 578 -10.29 -28.81 4.78
C GLY A 578 -9.10 -29.37 4.00
N ALA A 579 -9.28 -29.66 2.70
CA ALA A 579 -8.23 -30.16 1.83
C ALA A 579 -7.24 -29.05 1.43
N GLY A 580 -5.95 -29.23 1.75
CA GLY A 580 -4.84 -28.45 1.18
C GLY A 580 -4.30 -29.10 -0.10
N SER A 581 -3.87 -28.30 -1.08
CA SER A 581 -3.25 -28.77 -2.33
C SER A 581 -2.40 -27.68 -2.98
N ASN A 582 -1.30 -28.09 -3.60
CA ASN A 582 -0.50 -27.31 -4.54
C ASN A 582 -0.77 -27.72 -6.01
N ASN A 583 -1.78 -28.57 -6.25
CA ASN A 583 -2.16 -29.13 -7.55
C ASN A 583 -0.99 -29.82 -8.29
N ILE A 584 -0.14 -30.54 -7.56
CA ILE A 584 1.14 -31.07 -8.08
C ILE A 584 0.92 -32.02 -9.25
N TYR A 585 -0.20 -32.75 -9.25
CA TYR A 585 -0.48 -33.80 -10.23
C TYR A 585 -1.61 -33.47 -11.21
N GLU A 586 -2.08 -32.22 -11.24
CA GLU A 586 -3.24 -31.82 -12.06
C GLU A 586 -3.02 -32.08 -13.57
N ASN A 587 -1.78 -32.33 -14.03
CA ASN A 587 -1.45 -32.63 -15.43
C ASN A 587 -0.70 -33.95 -15.66
N GLU A 588 -0.61 -34.83 -14.65
CA GLU A 588 0.05 -36.13 -14.82
C GLU A 588 -0.77 -37.05 -15.75
N LYS A 589 -0.06 -37.79 -16.63
CA LYS A 589 -0.65 -38.68 -17.63
C LYS A 589 -0.46 -40.17 -17.29
#